data_AF-A0A9Q9M4J5-F1
#
_entry.id   AF-A0A9Q9M4J5-F1
#
_cell.length_a   1.000
_cell.length_b   1.000
_cell.length_c   1.000
_cell.angle_alpha   90.00
_cell.angle_beta   90.00
_cell.angle_gamma   90.00
#
_symmetry.space_group_name_H-M   'P 1'
#
loop_
_entity.id
_entity.type
_entity.pdbx_description
1 polymer ?
#
loop_
_entity_poly.entity_id
_entity_poly.type
_entity_poly.pdbx_seq_one_letter_code
_entity_poly.pdbx_strand_id
1 'polypeptide(L)' 'MCATNSFLILLGVGIYASGKRRWPDEAKARAVAATLEPGATVNGVAARYGV' A
#
# COMPACT_ATOMS: atom_id res chain seq x y z
N MET A 1 -4.91 -4.33 -12.62
CA MET A 1 -5.60 -3.28 -11.85
C MET A 1 -6.48 -3.83 -10.71
N CYS A 2 -7.20 -4.94 -10.86
CA CYS A 2 -8.08 -5.46 -9.79
C CYS A 2 -7.33 -5.96 -8.54
N ALA A 3 -6.24 -6.71 -8.66
CA ALA A 3 -5.56 -7.31 -7.51
C ALA A 3 -4.97 -6.28 -6.53
N THR A 4 -4.28 -5.24 -7.04
CA THR A 4 -3.69 -4.19 -6.21
C THR A 4 -4.76 -3.37 -5.49
N ASN A 5 -5.86 -3.02 -6.17
CA ASN A 5 -6.96 -2.28 -5.52
C ASN A 5 -7.65 -3.11 -4.44
N SER A 6 -7.88 -4.39 -4.67
CA SER A 6 -8.41 -5.30 -3.64
C SER A 6 -7.48 -5.39 -2.42
N PHE A 7 -6.17 -5.50 -2.64
CA PHE A 7 -5.18 -5.48 -1.57
C PHE A 7 -5.22 -4.17 -0.77
N LEU A 8 -5.26 -3.03 -1.44
CA LEU A 8 -5.32 -1.72 -0.79
C LEU A 8 -6.63 -1.54 0.01
N ILE A 9 -7.77 -1.98 -0.53
CA ILE A 9 -9.06 -1.95 0.17
C ILE A 9 -9.03 -2.83 1.43
N LEU A 10 -8.41 -4.01 1.36
CA LEU A 10 -8.21 -4.89 2.53
C LEU A 10 -7.32 -4.25 3.62
N LEU A 11 -6.42 -3.34 3.22
CA LEU A 11 -5.63 -2.54 4.16
C LEU A 11 -6.37 -1.31 4.69
N GLY A 12 -7.61 -1.08 4.29
CA GLY A 12 -8.39 0.10 4.68
C GLY A 12 -8.06 1.37 3.88
N VAL A 13 -7.30 1.25 2.79
CA VAL A 13 -7.02 2.40 1.91
C VAL A 13 -8.28 2.74 1.13
N GLY A 14 -8.77 3.96 1.31
CA GLY A 14 -9.90 4.48 0.54
C GLY A 14 -9.48 4.82 -0.89
N ILE A 15 -10.18 4.29 -1.89
CA ILE A 15 -9.93 4.59 -3.31
C ILE A 15 -11.11 5.38 -3.85
N TYR A 16 -10.86 6.59 -4.35
CA TYR A 16 -11.88 7.44 -4.98
C TYR A 16 -11.95 7.17 -6.48
N ALA A 17 -13.09 7.47 -7.10
CA ALA A 17 -13.27 7.38 -8.56
C ALA A 17 -12.25 8.23 -9.35
N SER A 18 -11.71 9.28 -8.73
CA SER A 18 -10.62 10.11 -9.27
C SER A 18 -9.24 9.44 -9.27
N GLY A 19 -9.12 8.22 -8.74
CA GLY A 19 -7.84 7.52 -8.57
C GLY A 19 -7.03 7.96 -7.34
N LYS A 20 -7.47 9.01 -6.63
CA LYS A 20 -6.85 9.42 -5.36
C LYS A 20 -7.02 8.34 -4.30
N ARG A 21 -6.04 8.22 -3.42
CA ARG A 21 -6.03 7.26 -2.32
C ARG A 21 -5.97 7.98 -0.97
N ARG A 22 -6.82 7.58 -0.03
CA ARG A 22 -6.72 7.97 1.38
C ARG A 22 -6.07 6.83 2.15
N TRP A 23 -4.86 7.07 2.61
CA TRP A 23 -4.09 6.11 3.40
C TRP A 23 -4.36 6.31 4.89
N PRO A 24 -5.00 5.37 5.59
CA PRO A 24 -5.03 5.38 7.05
C PRO A 24 -3.62 5.12 7.61
N ASP A 25 -3.38 5.55 8.84
CA ASP A 25 -2.05 5.48 9.43
C ASP A 25 -1.62 4.04 9.69
N GLU A 26 -2.55 3.13 9.96
CA GLU A 26 -2.29 1.69 10.09
C GLU A 26 -1.79 1.08 8.77
N ALA A 27 -2.35 1.50 7.62
CA ALA A 27 -1.89 1.05 6.31
C ALA A 27 -0.49 1.59 5.99
N LYS A 28 -0.22 2.86 6.34
CA LYS A 28 1.12 3.44 6.21
C LYS A 28 2.12 2.72 7.11
N ALA A 29 1.77 2.48 8.36
CA ALA A 29 2.61 1.77 9.33
C ALA A 29 2.95 0.36 8.83
N ARG A 30 2.00 -0.36 8.22
CA ARG A 30 2.27 -1.66 7.60
C ARG A 30 3.21 -1.57 6.40
N ALA A 31 3.06 -0.53 5.56
CA ALA A 31 3.99 -0.30 4.45
C ALA A 31 5.40 0.00 4.95
N VAL A 32 5.53 0.85 5.97
CA VAL A 32 6.82 1.16 6.62
C VAL A 32 7.41 -0.10 7.26
N ALA A 33 6.64 -0.85 8.04
CA ALA A 33 7.11 -2.10 8.64
C ALA A 33 7.64 -3.08 7.59
N ALA A 34 6.96 -3.22 6.45
CA ALA A 34 7.41 -4.06 5.34
C ALA A 34 8.75 -3.60 4.73
N THR A 35 9.09 -2.31 4.79
CA THR A 35 10.40 -1.81 4.34
C THR A 35 11.52 -2.03 5.35
N LEU A 36 11.18 -2.27 6.62
CA LEU A 36 12.13 -2.53 7.69
C LEU A 36 12.53 -4.01 7.78
N GLU A 37 11.85 -4.90 7.05
CA GLU A 37 12.21 -6.31 6.96
C GLU A 37 13.61 -6.50 6.33
N PRO A 38 14.43 -7.44 6.83
CA PRO A 38 15.75 -7.71 6.28
C PRO A 38 15.71 -8.01 4.77
N GLY A 39 16.52 -7.29 3.99
CA GLY A 39 16.58 -7.44 2.53
C GLY A 39 15.41 -6.81 1.76
N ALA A 40 14.46 -6.15 2.44
CA ALA A 40 13.43 -5.37 1.76
C ALA A 40 14.03 -4.11 1.12
N THR A 41 13.44 -3.69 0.00
CA THR A 41 13.73 -2.40 -0.63
C THR A 41 12.47 -1.56 -0.70
N VAL A 42 12.61 -0.24 -0.53
CA VAL A 42 11.46 0.69 -0.63
C VAL A 42 10.73 0.53 -1.97
N ASN A 43 11.47 0.39 -3.07
CA ASN A 43 10.89 0.18 -4.41
C ASN A 43 10.14 -1.16 -4.49
N GLY A 44 10.74 -2.25 -3.99
CA GLY A 44 10.07 -3.56 -3.95
C GLY A 44 8.77 -3.54 -3.13
N VAL A 45 8.72 -2.75 -2.06
CA VAL A 45 7.49 -2.51 -1.31
C VAL A 45 6.52 -1.64 -2.12
N ALA A 46 6.94 -0.50 -2.67
CA ALA A 46 6.10 0.40 -3.46
C ALA A 46 5.37 -0.34 -4.60
N ALA A 47 6.05 -1.25 -5.30
CA ALA A 47 5.46 -2.08 -6.35
C ALA A 47 4.27 -2.94 -5.87
N ARG A 48 4.34 -3.49 -4.64
CA ARG A 48 3.24 -4.27 -4.03
C ARG A 48 2.03 -3.40 -3.71
N TYR A 49 2.27 -2.14 -3.33
CA TYR A 49 1.25 -1.15 -2.99
C TYR A 49 0.80 -0.34 -4.22
N GLY A 50 1.39 -0.55 -5.39
CA GLY A 50 1.09 0.16 -6.64
C GLY A 50 1.30 1.67 -6.52
N VAL A 51 2.42 2.08 -5.91
CA VAL A 51 2.89 3.46 -5.74
C VAL A 51 4.05 3.71 -6.68
#